data_AF-A0A950MJ04-F1
#
_entry.id   AF-A0A950MJ04-F1
#
_cell.length_a   1.000
_cell.length_b   1.000
_cell.length_c   1.000
_cell.angle_alpha   90.00
_cell.angle_beta   90.00
_cell.angle_gamma   90.00
#
_symmetry.space_group_name_H-M   'P 1'
#
loop_
_entity.id
_entity.type
_entity.pdbx_description
1 polymer ?
#
loop_
_entity_poly.entity_id
_entity_poly.type
_entity_poly.pdbx_seq_one_letter_code
_entity_poly.pdbx_strand_id
1 'polypeptide(L)'
;ILDDYCALLAATELYRAAQKPDYRDAADRRANQLMARLTTSGKYRDYWRADDGTRPYFHPSDAGLPVISLIDYSGIASPEQQARVRDAVARSLRFELSVTSEVNNPFGYARQLVRMGDGSVRTAYFFPHDTEAAPWWQGEDARLASLAAAARMAAPMFTDDPGFQEQLEKYAWNQLHWILGRNPFDASLMMGSGHGFAPYMFFESFKYTSAPGGIVNGITAAINDEDGIAWNEGYAATGADDDWRWTEQWLPHAAWYLYAVSLPH
;
A
#
# COMPACT_ATOMS: atom_id res chain seq x y z
N ILE A 1 7.11 9.82 -9.00
CA ILE A 1 5.88 9.90 -8.16
C ILE A 1 6.18 10.03 -6.67
N LEU A 2 7.20 9.35 -6.12
CA LEU A 2 7.61 9.46 -4.71
C LEU A 2 7.78 10.92 -4.28
N ASP A 3 8.55 11.70 -5.06
CA ASP A 3 8.74 13.14 -4.81
C ASP A 3 7.43 13.94 -4.86
N ASP A 4 6.47 13.53 -5.71
CA ASP A 4 5.23 14.27 -5.92
C ASP A 4 4.35 14.20 -4.67
N TYR A 5 4.11 12.99 -4.13
CA TYR A 5 3.28 12.83 -2.93
C TYR A 5 3.99 13.28 -1.64
N CYS A 6 5.30 13.05 -1.52
CA CYS A 6 6.07 13.49 -0.35
C CYS A 6 6.15 15.01 -0.27
N ALA A 7 6.45 15.67 -1.40
CA ALA A 7 6.49 17.13 -1.44
C ALA A 7 5.10 17.76 -1.31
N LEU A 8 4.04 17.07 -1.78
CA LEU A 8 2.66 17.51 -1.57
C LEU A 8 2.31 17.54 -0.08
N LEU A 9 2.60 16.46 0.66
CA LEU A 9 2.41 16.41 2.11
C LEU A 9 3.21 17.50 2.82
N ALA A 10 4.50 17.63 2.48
CA ALA A 10 5.36 18.65 3.08
C ALA A 10 4.83 20.07 2.86
N ALA A 11 4.45 20.42 1.62
CA ALA A 11 3.91 21.74 1.30
C ALA A 11 2.55 21.99 1.97
N THR A 12 1.69 20.97 2.04
CA THR A 12 0.39 21.03 2.71
C THR A 12 0.55 21.33 4.20
N GLU A 13 1.43 20.61 4.89
CA GLU A 13 1.69 20.84 6.31
C GLU A 13 2.40 22.17 6.58
N LEU A 14 3.35 22.57 5.73
CA LEU A 14 3.98 23.89 5.82
C LEU A 14 2.96 25.01 5.66
N TYR A 15 2.00 24.87 4.75
CA TYR A 15 0.92 25.84 4.62
C TYR A 15 0.02 25.84 5.85
N ARG A 16 -0.42 24.67 6.36
CA ARG A 16 -1.22 24.55 7.59
C ARG A 16 -0.55 25.26 8.77
N ALA A 17 0.75 25.05 8.95
CA ALA A 17 1.52 25.61 10.06
C ALA A 17 1.82 27.12 9.91
N ALA A 18 2.19 27.58 8.71
CA ALA A 18 2.73 28.94 8.52
C ALA A 18 1.77 29.91 7.81
N GLN A 19 0.72 29.42 7.16
CA GLN A 19 -0.27 30.20 6.39
C GLN A 19 0.37 31.12 5.32
N LYS A 20 1.55 30.75 4.80
CA LYS A 20 2.24 31.52 3.75
C LYS A 20 1.75 31.10 2.36
N PRO A 21 1.34 32.05 1.49
CA PRO A 21 0.84 31.74 0.14
C PRO A 21 1.80 30.87 -0.69
N ASP A 22 3.11 31.09 -0.59
CA ASP A 22 4.12 30.31 -1.33
C ASP A 22 4.02 28.80 -1.09
N TYR A 23 3.65 28.37 0.13
CA TYR A 23 3.46 26.96 0.44
C TYR A 23 2.16 26.39 -0.14
N ARG A 24 1.11 27.20 -0.21
CA ARG A 24 -0.13 26.82 -0.91
C ARG A 24 0.13 26.66 -2.40
N ASP A 25 0.82 27.61 -3.02
CA ASP A 25 1.19 27.53 -4.44
C ASP A 25 2.07 26.31 -4.73
N ALA A 26 2.97 25.96 -3.80
CA ALA A 26 3.76 24.74 -3.89
C ALA A 26 2.89 23.48 -3.80
N ALA A 27 1.95 23.43 -2.85
CA ALA A 27 1.01 22.32 -2.70
C ALA A 27 0.13 22.16 -3.95
N ASP A 28 -0.42 23.25 -4.48
CA ASP A 28 -1.21 23.25 -5.72
C ASP A 28 -0.40 22.67 -6.89
N ARG A 29 0.85 23.10 -7.07
CA ARG A 29 1.73 22.55 -8.13
C ARG A 29 1.96 21.05 -7.94
N ARG A 30 2.26 20.60 -6.72
CA ARG A 30 2.50 19.18 -6.43
C ARG A 30 1.25 18.33 -6.60
N ALA A 31 0.08 18.81 -6.20
CA ALA A 31 -1.19 18.13 -6.41
C ALA A 31 -1.49 17.95 -7.91
N ASN A 32 -1.27 19.00 -8.72
CA ASN A 32 -1.44 18.92 -10.16
C ASN A 32 -0.48 17.91 -10.81
N GLN A 33 0.79 17.89 -10.38
CA GLN A 33 1.79 16.93 -10.86
C GLN A 33 1.41 15.49 -10.48
N LEU A 34 1.02 15.28 -9.22
CA LEU A 34 0.61 13.97 -8.72
C LEU A 34 -0.63 13.47 -9.47
N MET A 35 -1.71 14.25 -9.56
CA MET A 35 -2.90 13.87 -10.33
C MET A 35 -2.59 13.54 -11.80
N ALA A 36 -1.62 14.22 -12.40
CA ALA A 36 -1.15 13.95 -13.77
C ALA A 36 -0.32 12.65 -13.89
N ARG A 37 -0.02 11.95 -12.79
CA ARG A 37 0.56 10.59 -12.79
C ARG A 37 -0.50 9.51 -13.03
N LEU A 38 -1.80 9.79 -12.90
CA LEU A 38 -2.82 8.85 -13.38
C LEU A 38 -2.73 8.77 -14.90
N THR A 39 -2.51 7.56 -15.42
CA THR A 39 -2.31 7.34 -16.84
C THR A 39 -3.07 6.11 -17.34
N THR A 40 -3.10 5.95 -18.66
CA THR A 40 -3.62 4.77 -19.34
C THR A 40 -2.54 4.22 -20.27
N SER A 41 -2.33 2.91 -20.25
CA SER A 41 -1.44 2.21 -21.18
C SER A 41 -1.98 0.81 -21.45
N GLY A 42 -2.13 0.47 -22.73
CA GLY A 42 -2.77 -0.77 -23.14
C GLY A 42 -4.18 -0.89 -22.55
N LYS A 43 -4.44 -1.99 -21.83
CA LYS A 43 -5.74 -2.25 -21.18
C LYS A 43 -5.90 -1.60 -19.81
N TYR A 44 -4.82 -1.15 -19.18
CA TYR A 44 -4.85 -0.61 -17.83
C TYR A 44 -5.15 0.89 -17.86
N ARG A 45 -6.24 1.29 -17.23
CA ARG A 45 -6.70 2.68 -17.12
C ARG A 45 -6.58 3.17 -15.69
N ASP A 46 -6.19 4.42 -15.53
CA ASP A 46 -6.16 5.14 -14.26
C ASP A 46 -5.23 4.52 -13.20
N TYR A 47 -4.12 3.93 -13.66
CA TYR A 47 -3.05 3.51 -12.75
C TYR A 47 -2.04 4.65 -12.56
N TRP A 48 -1.36 4.64 -11.41
CA TRP A 48 -0.27 5.58 -11.12
C TRP A 48 0.98 5.19 -11.93
N ARG A 49 1.55 6.10 -12.72
CA ARG A 49 2.91 5.91 -13.28
C ARG A 49 3.98 6.38 -12.29
N ALA A 50 5.06 5.60 -12.19
CA ALA A 50 6.21 5.90 -11.34
C ALA A 50 7.11 6.98 -11.95
N ASP A 51 7.28 6.94 -13.27
CA ASP A 51 8.20 7.76 -14.07
C ASP A 51 7.44 8.67 -15.05
N ASP A 52 8.16 9.25 -16.02
CA ASP A 52 7.59 10.10 -17.07
C ASP A 52 7.06 9.29 -18.27
N GLY A 53 7.29 7.98 -18.27
CA GLY A 53 6.77 7.05 -19.26
C GLY A 53 5.49 6.38 -18.77
N THR A 54 5.50 5.06 -18.78
CA THR A 54 4.34 4.23 -18.43
C THR A 54 4.65 3.19 -17.35
N ARG A 55 5.83 3.26 -16.68
CA ARG A 55 6.19 2.29 -15.63
C ARG A 55 5.15 2.40 -14.51
N PRO A 56 4.42 1.33 -14.16
CA PRO A 56 3.47 1.40 -13.07
C PRO A 56 4.20 1.70 -11.75
N TYR A 57 3.53 2.46 -10.88
CA TYR A 57 3.91 2.63 -9.50
C TYR A 57 3.32 1.47 -8.69
N PHE A 58 4.21 0.72 -8.07
CA PHE A 58 3.94 -0.31 -7.09
C PHE A 58 5.00 -0.13 -6.00
N HIS A 59 4.60 -0.27 -4.74
CA HIS A 59 5.47 0.03 -3.62
C HIS A 59 5.17 -0.89 -2.43
N PRO A 60 6.19 -1.49 -1.80
CA PRO A 60 6.00 -2.51 -0.77
C PRO A 60 5.55 -1.93 0.58
N SER A 61 5.57 -0.59 0.76
CA SER A 61 5.29 0.04 2.05
C SER A 61 4.13 1.05 2.09
N ASP A 62 3.93 1.87 1.05
CA ASP A 62 3.08 3.07 1.14
C ASP A 62 2.35 3.34 -0.19
N ALA A 63 1.86 2.27 -0.84
CA ALA A 63 1.11 2.37 -2.09
C ALA A 63 -0.17 3.22 -1.98
N GLY A 64 -0.75 3.37 -0.77
CA GLY A 64 -1.89 4.26 -0.53
C GLY A 64 -1.55 5.75 -0.42
N LEU A 65 -0.25 6.10 -0.30
CA LEU A 65 0.17 7.49 -0.01
C LEU A 65 -0.14 8.51 -1.12
N PRO A 66 -0.14 8.17 -2.42
CA PRO A 66 -0.65 9.07 -3.46
C PRO A 66 -2.08 9.56 -3.18
N VAL A 67 -2.98 8.67 -2.75
CA VAL A 67 -4.37 9.04 -2.41
C VAL A 67 -4.43 9.86 -1.13
N ILE A 68 -3.75 9.42 -0.07
CA ILE A 68 -3.73 10.10 1.23
C ILE A 68 -3.25 11.55 1.08
N SER A 69 -2.13 11.76 0.38
CA SER A 69 -1.56 13.10 0.17
C SER A 69 -2.49 14.04 -0.60
N LEU A 70 -3.27 13.53 -1.57
CA LEU A 70 -4.28 14.31 -2.28
C LEU A 70 -5.45 14.68 -1.36
N ILE A 71 -5.93 13.74 -0.55
CA ILE A 71 -7.02 14.00 0.40
C ILE A 71 -6.60 15.04 1.43
N ASP A 72 -5.40 14.92 2.00
CA ASP A 72 -4.87 15.92 2.93
C ASP A 72 -4.78 17.32 2.29
N TYR A 73 -4.24 17.39 1.07
CA TYR A 73 -4.19 18.62 0.31
C TYR A 73 -5.58 19.25 0.08
N SER A 74 -6.62 18.44 -0.15
CA SER A 74 -7.98 18.95 -0.38
C SER A 74 -8.51 19.84 0.75
N GLY A 75 -8.03 19.64 1.98
CA GLY A 75 -8.38 20.46 3.15
C GLY A 75 -7.92 21.92 3.07
N ILE A 76 -6.99 22.25 2.16
CA ILE A 76 -6.48 23.61 1.92
C ILE A 76 -6.72 24.12 0.49
N ALA A 77 -7.25 23.25 -0.38
CA ALA A 77 -7.44 23.50 -1.80
C ALA A 77 -8.64 24.42 -2.09
N SER A 78 -8.67 25.02 -3.29
CA SER A 78 -9.88 25.72 -3.76
C SER A 78 -11.00 24.71 -4.10
N PRO A 79 -12.28 25.12 -4.16
CA PRO A 79 -13.37 24.23 -4.55
C PRO A 79 -13.14 23.52 -5.89
N GLU A 80 -12.55 24.20 -6.87
CA GLU A 80 -12.21 23.63 -8.18
C GLU A 80 -11.14 22.54 -8.04
N GLN A 81 -10.13 22.76 -7.20
CA GLN A 81 -9.09 21.76 -6.93
C GLN A 81 -9.62 20.58 -6.10
N GLN A 82 -10.52 20.82 -5.14
CA GLN A 82 -11.19 19.76 -4.39
C GLN A 82 -11.97 18.81 -5.31
N ALA A 83 -12.68 19.36 -6.30
CA ALA A 83 -13.39 18.55 -7.29
C ALA A 83 -12.43 17.68 -8.12
N ARG A 84 -11.28 18.23 -8.54
CA ARG A 84 -10.25 17.50 -9.31
C ARG A 84 -9.57 16.42 -8.47
N VAL A 85 -9.28 16.71 -7.20
CA VAL A 85 -8.77 15.73 -6.25
C VAL A 85 -9.76 14.58 -6.07
N ARG A 86 -11.04 14.89 -5.84
CA ARG A 86 -12.09 13.87 -5.69
C ARG A 86 -12.19 12.97 -6.92
N ASP A 87 -12.12 13.53 -8.12
CA ASP A 87 -12.07 12.74 -9.38
C ASP A 87 -10.84 11.82 -9.44
N ALA A 88 -9.64 12.35 -9.17
CA ALA A 88 -8.40 11.57 -9.19
C ALA A 88 -8.41 10.43 -8.16
N VAL A 89 -8.87 10.71 -6.93
CA VAL A 89 -9.04 9.71 -5.86
C VAL A 89 -10.04 8.63 -6.28
N ALA A 90 -11.19 9.02 -6.85
CA ALA A 90 -12.18 8.06 -7.34
C ALA A 90 -11.60 7.14 -8.41
N ARG A 91 -10.92 7.70 -9.41
CA ARG A 91 -10.31 6.95 -10.52
C ARG A 91 -9.23 5.99 -10.03
N SER A 92 -8.33 6.44 -9.16
CA SER A 92 -7.30 5.60 -8.56
C SER A 92 -7.90 4.44 -7.77
N LEU A 93 -8.88 4.69 -6.90
CA LEU A 93 -9.43 3.63 -6.05
C LEU A 93 -10.33 2.66 -6.84
N ARG A 94 -11.01 3.12 -7.89
CA ARG A 94 -11.70 2.22 -8.83
C ARG A 94 -10.71 1.33 -9.57
N PHE A 95 -9.52 1.84 -9.92
CA PHE A 95 -8.45 1.00 -10.45
C PHE A 95 -8.01 -0.07 -9.44
N GLU A 96 -7.72 0.29 -8.19
CA GLU A 96 -7.36 -0.67 -7.13
C GLU A 96 -8.42 -1.77 -6.94
N LEU A 97 -9.70 -1.40 -6.88
CA LEU A 97 -10.82 -2.34 -6.78
C LEU A 97 -10.91 -3.25 -8.01
N SER A 98 -10.72 -2.70 -9.21
CA SER A 98 -10.77 -3.48 -10.46
C SER A 98 -9.64 -4.50 -10.56
N VAL A 99 -8.42 -4.12 -10.17
CA VAL A 99 -7.26 -5.02 -10.16
C VAL A 99 -7.43 -6.08 -9.07
N THR A 100 -7.94 -5.70 -7.90
CA THR A 100 -8.21 -6.62 -6.79
C THR A 100 -9.27 -7.68 -7.12
N SER A 101 -10.23 -7.36 -7.99
CA SER A 101 -11.31 -8.26 -8.41
C SER A 101 -11.11 -8.95 -9.77
N GLU A 102 -9.97 -8.71 -10.45
CA GLU A 102 -9.69 -9.26 -11.79
C GLU A 102 -9.64 -10.80 -11.81
N VAL A 103 -9.29 -11.42 -10.69
CA VAL A 103 -9.15 -12.88 -10.53
C VAL A 103 -9.81 -13.36 -9.23
N ASN A 104 -9.93 -14.68 -9.05
CA ASN A 104 -10.42 -15.27 -7.80
C ASN A 104 -9.57 -14.81 -6.62
N ASN A 105 -10.16 -14.00 -5.74
CA ASN A 105 -9.48 -13.39 -4.60
C ASN A 105 -10.36 -13.44 -3.35
N PRO A 106 -10.52 -14.63 -2.71
CA PRO A 106 -11.48 -14.83 -1.63
C PRO A 106 -11.14 -14.04 -0.34
N PHE A 107 -9.87 -13.67 -0.17
CA PHE A 107 -9.40 -12.84 0.93
C PHE A 107 -9.53 -11.34 0.63
N GLY A 108 -9.76 -10.97 -0.63
CA GLY A 108 -9.78 -9.59 -1.07
C GLY A 108 -8.44 -8.89 -0.88
N TYR A 109 -7.33 -9.63 -0.99
CA TYR A 109 -5.98 -9.09 -0.91
C TYR A 109 -5.77 -8.03 -2.00
N ALA A 110 -5.29 -6.85 -1.63
CA ALA A 110 -5.04 -5.77 -2.57
C ALA A 110 -4.02 -6.19 -3.64
N ARG A 111 -4.48 -6.44 -4.87
CA ARG A 111 -3.60 -6.74 -6.02
C ARG A 111 -2.98 -5.45 -6.55
N GLN A 112 -1.97 -5.56 -7.41
CA GLN A 112 -1.22 -4.42 -7.94
C GLN A 112 -0.82 -4.65 -9.39
N LEU A 113 -0.62 -3.55 -10.13
CA LEU A 113 -0.01 -3.57 -11.45
C LEU A 113 1.50 -3.37 -11.30
N VAL A 114 2.28 -4.36 -11.72
CA VAL A 114 3.73 -4.42 -11.52
C VAL A 114 4.45 -4.45 -12.84
N ARG A 115 5.74 -4.10 -12.81
CA ARG A 115 6.67 -4.36 -13.90
C ARG A 115 7.71 -5.38 -13.42
N MET A 116 7.80 -6.49 -14.13
CA MET A 116 8.77 -7.56 -13.87
C MET A 116 10.16 -7.16 -14.36
N GLY A 117 11.19 -7.91 -13.98
CA GLY A 117 12.58 -7.69 -14.38
C GLY A 117 12.81 -7.80 -15.89
N ASP A 118 12.01 -8.61 -16.60
CA ASP A 118 12.02 -8.69 -18.06
C ASP A 118 11.33 -7.50 -18.77
N GLY A 119 10.78 -6.57 -17.99
CA GLY A 119 10.08 -5.38 -18.48
C GLY A 119 8.59 -5.60 -18.78
N SER A 120 8.07 -6.82 -18.66
CA SER A 120 6.65 -7.10 -18.82
C SER A 120 5.82 -6.44 -17.72
N VAL A 121 4.62 -5.99 -18.09
CA VAL A 121 3.68 -5.34 -17.18
C VAL A 121 2.47 -6.24 -17.01
N ARG A 122 2.22 -6.67 -15.78
CA ARG A 122 1.11 -7.56 -15.42
C ARG A 122 0.54 -7.18 -14.07
N THR A 123 -0.67 -7.66 -13.79
CA THR A 123 -1.19 -7.61 -12.42
C THR A 123 -0.69 -8.81 -11.63
N ALA A 124 -0.39 -8.59 -10.36
CA ALA A 124 0.12 -9.58 -9.42
C ALA A 124 -0.53 -9.39 -8.05
N TYR A 125 -0.44 -10.42 -7.21
CA TYR A 125 -0.73 -10.27 -5.79
C TYR A 125 0.39 -9.49 -5.12
N PHE A 126 1.61 -10.01 -5.18
CA PHE A 126 2.74 -9.54 -4.38
C PHE A 126 3.75 -8.71 -5.20
N PHE A 127 4.67 -8.07 -4.48
CA PHE A 127 5.83 -7.37 -5.05
C PHE A 127 6.70 -8.35 -5.86
N PRO A 128 7.17 -8.00 -7.07
CA PRO A 128 8.08 -8.86 -7.82
C PRO A 128 9.41 -9.04 -7.10
N HIS A 129 10.05 -10.19 -7.26
CA HIS A 129 11.36 -10.44 -6.65
C HIS A 129 12.50 -9.83 -7.48
N ASP A 130 12.26 -9.59 -8.77
CA ASP A 130 13.23 -9.17 -9.78
C ASP A 130 13.12 -7.68 -10.16
N THR A 131 12.97 -6.80 -9.16
CA THR A 131 12.86 -5.35 -9.37
C THR A 131 14.20 -4.63 -9.38
N GLU A 132 14.20 -3.32 -9.64
CA GLU A 132 15.39 -2.48 -9.48
C GLU A 132 15.94 -2.43 -8.03
N ALA A 133 15.16 -2.90 -7.05
CA ALA A 133 15.59 -3.05 -5.65
C ALA A 133 16.17 -4.44 -5.34
N ALA A 134 16.21 -5.37 -6.32
CA ALA A 134 16.75 -6.70 -6.12
C ALA A 134 18.17 -6.65 -5.50
N PRO A 135 18.48 -7.52 -4.53
CA PRO A 135 17.72 -8.72 -4.14
C PRO A 135 16.60 -8.48 -3.11
N TRP A 136 16.23 -7.22 -2.82
CA TRP A 136 15.25 -6.88 -1.81
C TRP A 136 13.81 -7.10 -2.28
N TRP A 137 13.06 -7.84 -1.45
CA TRP A 137 11.60 -8.02 -1.47
C TRP A 137 11.22 -8.63 -0.13
N GLN A 138 10.00 -8.40 0.34
CA GLN A 138 9.50 -8.88 1.62
C GLN A 138 7.97 -8.82 1.64
N GLY A 139 7.36 -9.26 2.74
CA GLY A 139 5.94 -9.05 2.98
C GLY A 139 5.53 -7.58 2.96
N GLU A 140 4.25 -7.37 2.68
CA GLU A 140 3.69 -6.07 2.27
C GLU A 140 2.71 -5.47 3.30
N ASP A 141 2.79 -5.83 4.58
CA ASP A 141 1.77 -5.42 5.57
C ASP A 141 1.65 -3.88 5.72
N ALA A 142 2.72 -3.14 5.43
CA ALA A 142 2.73 -1.69 5.44
C ALA A 142 1.95 -1.15 4.24
N ARG A 143 2.20 -1.71 3.04
CA ARG A 143 1.43 -1.40 1.83
C ARG A 143 -0.05 -1.67 2.06
N LEU A 144 -0.41 -2.84 2.58
CA LEU A 144 -1.80 -3.21 2.86
C LEU A 144 -2.49 -2.21 3.80
N ALA A 145 -1.84 -1.87 4.91
CA ALA A 145 -2.37 -0.90 5.85
C ALA A 145 -2.43 0.52 5.28
N SER A 146 -1.47 0.93 4.43
CA SER A 146 -1.53 2.23 3.72
C SER A 146 -2.72 2.32 2.76
N LEU A 147 -3.05 1.22 2.07
CA LEU A 147 -4.19 1.13 1.16
C LEU A 147 -5.51 1.12 1.94
N ALA A 148 -5.55 0.47 3.10
CA ALA A 148 -6.69 0.54 4.02
C ALA A 148 -6.91 1.96 4.54
N ALA A 149 -5.85 2.66 4.92
CA ALA A 149 -5.92 4.06 5.34
C ALA A 149 -6.44 4.96 4.20
N ALA A 150 -5.90 4.81 2.98
CA ALA A 150 -6.36 5.56 1.82
C ALA A 150 -7.85 5.36 1.54
N ALA A 151 -8.34 4.11 1.57
CA ALA A 151 -9.75 3.80 1.35
C ALA A 151 -10.66 4.36 2.46
N ARG A 152 -10.24 4.29 3.73
CA ARG A 152 -10.97 4.88 4.87
C ARG A 152 -11.05 6.40 4.81
N MET A 153 -9.95 7.07 4.44
CA MET A 153 -9.95 8.52 4.25
C MET A 153 -10.84 8.94 3.08
N ALA A 154 -10.91 8.14 2.02
CA ALA A 154 -11.68 8.44 0.83
C ALA A 154 -13.18 8.18 0.98
N ALA A 155 -13.59 7.16 1.73
CA ALA A 155 -15.00 6.75 1.85
C ALA A 155 -15.97 7.91 2.20
N PRO A 156 -15.68 8.81 3.16
CA PRO A 156 -16.53 9.96 3.45
C PRO A 156 -16.69 10.98 2.31
N MET A 157 -15.80 10.98 1.32
CA MET A 157 -15.88 11.85 0.13
C MET A 157 -16.94 11.40 -0.89
N PHE A 158 -17.46 10.17 -0.73
CA PHE A 158 -18.35 9.52 -1.70
C PHE A 158 -19.69 9.09 -1.08
N THR A 159 -20.20 9.86 -0.11
CA THR A 159 -21.52 9.61 0.51
C THR A 159 -22.70 9.72 -0.47
N ASP A 160 -22.48 10.37 -1.61
CA ASP A 160 -23.37 10.43 -2.76
C ASP A 160 -23.32 9.18 -3.67
N ASP A 161 -22.36 8.27 -3.47
CA ASP A 161 -22.25 6.96 -4.13
C ASP A 161 -22.08 5.84 -3.07
N PRO A 162 -23.16 5.44 -2.36
CA PRO A 162 -23.09 4.47 -1.27
C PRO A 162 -22.51 3.12 -1.69
N GLY A 163 -22.71 2.70 -2.93
CA GLY A 163 -22.18 1.44 -3.45
C GLY A 163 -20.66 1.47 -3.62
N PHE A 164 -20.10 2.61 -4.02
CA PHE A 164 -18.65 2.79 -4.03
C PHE A 164 -18.08 2.94 -2.61
N GLN A 165 -18.78 3.67 -1.74
CA GLN A 165 -18.40 3.79 -0.33
C GLN A 165 -18.27 2.42 0.36
N GLU A 166 -19.28 1.55 0.22
CA GLU A 166 -19.27 0.19 0.79
C GLU A 166 -18.10 -0.65 0.24
N GLN A 167 -17.79 -0.52 -1.05
CA GLN A 167 -16.64 -1.20 -1.66
C GLN A 167 -15.31 -0.74 -1.04
N LEU A 168 -15.15 0.55 -0.75
CA LEU A 168 -13.94 1.09 -0.09
C LEU A 168 -13.82 0.60 1.35
N GLU A 169 -14.91 0.60 2.11
CA GLU A 169 -14.95 0.09 3.49
C GLU A 169 -14.59 -1.40 3.53
N LYS A 170 -15.19 -2.20 2.65
CA LYS A 170 -14.86 -3.63 2.51
C LYS A 170 -13.42 -3.85 2.09
N TYR A 171 -12.92 -3.07 1.14
CA TYR A 171 -11.53 -3.14 0.68
C TYR A 171 -10.55 -2.85 1.83
N ALA A 172 -10.81 -1.82 2.64
CA ALA A 172 -9.99 -1.51 3.81
C ALA A 172 -10.02 -2.64 4.85
N TRP A 173 -11.20 -3.16 5.18
CA TRP A 173 -11.32 -4.25 6.14
C TRP A 173 -10.64 -5.54 5.68
N ASN A 174 -10.71 -5.89 4.39
CA ASN A 174 -10.01 -7.07 3.87
C ASN A 174 -8.49 -7.00 4.12
N GLN A 175 -7.88 -5.83 3.93
CA GLN A 175 -6.45 -5.66 4.15
C GLN A 175 -6.07 -5.78 5.63
N LEU A 176 -6.87 -5.20 6.53
CA LEU A 176 -6.65 -5.32 7.98
C LEU A 176 -6.92 -6.74 8.48
N HIS A 177 -7.93 -7.42 7.94
CA HIS A 177 -8.22 -8.82 8.26
C HIS A 177 -7.09 -9.75 7.83
N TRP A 178 -6.46 -9.51 6.68
CA TRP A 178 -5.29 -10.27 6.23
C TRP A 178 -4.17 -10.23 7.27
N ILE A 179 -3.83 -9.03 7.76
CA ILE A 179 -2.81 -8.79 8.78
C ILE A 179 -3.18 -9.47 10.10
N LEU A 180 -4.47 -9.52 10.45
CA LEU A 180 -4.96 -10.13 11.69
C LEU A 180 -5.30 -11.63 11.58
N GLY A 181 -4.85 -12.31 10.52
CA GLY A 181 -4.92 -13.78 10.43
C GLY A 181 -5.98 -14.34 9.50
N ARG A 182 -6.80 -13.51 8.85
CA ARG A 182 -7.67 -13.97 7.75
C ARG A 182 -6.86 -14.07 6.45
N ASN A 183 -5.93 -15.01 6.43
CA ASN A 183 -5.05 -15.33 5.32
C ASN A 183 -4.88 -16.86 5.21
N PRO A 184 -4.29 -17.38 4.11
CA PRO A 184 -4.14 -18.83 3.89
C PRO A 184 -3.35 -19.59 4.97
N PHE A 185 -2.59 -18.88 5.81
CA PHE A 185 -1.74 -19.48 6.83
C PHE A 185 -2.37 -19.44 8.22
N ASP A 186 -3.59 -18.90 8.36
CA ASP A 186 -4.31 -18.81 9.63
C ASP A 186 -3.45 -18.19 10.75
N ALA A 187 -2.66 -17.17 10.36
CA ALA A 187 -1.59 -16.60 11.16
C ALA A 187 -1.75 -15.08 11.28
N SER A 188 -1.95 -14.60 12.50
CA SER A 188 -1.86 -13.18 12.80
C SER A 188 -0.42 -12.70 12.60
N LEU A 189 -0.27 -11.66 11.81
CA LEU A 189 1.00 -10.99 11.51
C LEU A 189 1.29 -9.87 12.54
N MET A 190 0.34 -9.59 13.44
CA MET A 190 0.55 -8.75 14.62
C MET A 190 0.99 -9.59 15.82
N MET A 191 2.19 -9.32 16.31
CA MET A 191 2.78 -10.07 17.42
C MET A 191 2.02 -9.83 18.72
N GLY A 192 1.62 -10.92 19.39
CA GLY A 192 0.89 -10.87 20.65
C GLY A 192 -0.62 -10.65 20.52
N SER A 193 -1.17 -10.66 19.29
CA SER A 193 -2.61 -10.63 19.03
C SER A 193 -3.00 -11.82 18.13
N GLY A 194 -4.11 -12.51 18.42
CA GLY A 194 -4.53 -13.69 17.67
C GLY A 194 -3.65 -14.93 17.93
N HIS A 195 -3.47 -15.78 16.92
CA HIS A 195 -2.63 -16.99 16.96
C HIS A 195 -1.83 -17.18 15.67
N GLY A 196 -0.98 -18.20 15.61
CA GLY A 196 -0.19 -18.56 14.42
C GLY A 196 0.98 -17.61 14.12
N PHE A 197 1.27 -16.65 14.99
CA PHE A 197 2.39 -15.72 14.84
C PHE A 197 3.73 -16.47 14.85
N ALA A 198 4.63 -16.07 13.95
CA ALA A 198 6.00 -16.59 13.86
C ALA A 198 6.97 -15.48 14.29
N PRO A 199 7.61 -15.58 15.49
CA PRO A 199 8.61 -14.61 15.90
C PRO A 199 9.84 -14.72 15.02
N TYR A 200 10.47 -13.58 14.72
CA TYR A 200 11.74 -13.56 14.01
C TYR A 200 12.82 -14.26 14.84
N MET A 201 13.63 -15.08 14.16
CA MET A 201 14.75 -15.80 14.75
C MET A 201 16.02 -15.46 13.98
N PHE A 202 16.92 -14.69 14.59
CA PHE A 202 18.19 -14.34 13.96
C PHE A 202 19.19 -15.48 14.07
N PHE A 203 19.48 -16.19 12.97
CA PHE A 203 20.34 -17.38 12.95
C PHE A 203 20.01 -18.37 14.08
N GLU A 204 18.74 -18.78 14.18
CA GLU A 204 18.24 -19.68 15.23
C GLU A 204 18.47 -19.18 16.68
N SER A 205 18.64 -17.87 16.87
CA SER A 205 18.87 -17.26 18.18
C SER A 205 17.83 -16.18 18.54
N PHE A 206 17.63 -15.97 19.84
CA PHE A 206 16.79 -14.90 20.39
C PHE A 206 17.51 -13.55 20.51
N LYS A 207 18.65 -13.37 19.81
CA LYS A 207 19.43 -12.13 19.87
C LYS A 207 18.61 -10.93 19.37
N TYR A 208 17.80 -11.15 18.35
CA TYR A 208 16.75 -10.24 17.91
C TYR A 208 15.42 -10.99 18.03
N THR A 209 14.49 -10.45 18.80
CA THR A 209 13.17 -11.04 19.02
C THR A 209 12.11 -10.02 18.66
N SER A 210 10.96 -10.51 18.22
CA SER A 210 9.80 -9.67 17.96
C SER A 210 9.21 -9.10 19.26
N ALA A 211 8.72 -7.86 19.19
CA ALA A 211 8.04 -7.17 20.30
C ALA A 211 6.51 -7.26 20.17
N PRO A 212 5.76 -7.49 21.26
CA PRO A 212 4.30 -7.42 21.24
C PRO A 212 3.79 -6.07 20.69
N GLY A 213 2.73 -6.12 19.90
CA GLY A 213 2.15 -4.96 19.21
C GLY A 213 2.86 -4.56 17.92
N GLY A 214 4.06 -5.09 17.64
CA GLY A 214 4.72 -4.92 16.34
C GLY A 214 4.12 -5.86 15.28
N ILE A 215 4.21 -5.45 14.02
CA ILE A 215 3.73 -6.21 12.87
C ILE A 215 4.94 -6.63 12.04
N VAL A 216 4.97 -7.90 11.65
CA VAL A 216 6.02 -8.50 10.83
C VAL A 216 5.90 -8.08 9.36
N ASN A 217 6.89 -8.39 8.53
CA ASN A 217 6.85 -8.07 7.11
C ASN A 217 5.62 -8.68 6.42
N GLY A 218 5.38 -9.98 6.65
CA GLY A 218 4.19 -10.68 6.20
C GLY A 218 4.40 -11.61 5.00
N ILE A 219 3.29 -12.01 4.38
CA ILE A 219 3.24 -13.04 3.33
C ILE A 219 3.69 -12.47 1.97
N THR A 220 4.36 -13.30 1.17
CA THR A 220 4.92 -12.93 -0.15
C THR A 220 4.47 -13.90 -1.24
N ALA A 221 4.91 -13.66 -2.48
CA ALA A 221 4.96 -14.72 -3.49
C ALA A 221 6.00 -15.78 -3.10
N ALA A 222 5.92 -16.97 -3.70
CA ALA A 222 6.89 -18.01 -3.44
C ALA A 222 8.23 -17.68 -4.11
N ILE A 223 9.36 -18.08 -3.50
CA ILE A 223 10.71 -17.74 -3.98
C ILE A 223 10.92 -18.13 -5.45
N ASN A 224 10.44 -19.31 -5.83
CA ASN A 224 10.63 -19.90 -7.16
C ASN A 224 9.39 -19.83 -8.06
N ASP A 225 8.32 -19.17 -7.59
CA ASP A 225 7.06 -19.01 -8.33
C ASP A 225 6.35 -17.72 -7.87
N GLU A 226 6.45 -16.66 -8.67
CA GLU A 226 5.84 -15.37 -8.35
C GLU A 226 4.29 -15.38 -8.42
N ASP A 227 3.70 -16.45 -8.96
CA ASP A 227 2.26 -16.72 -8.91
C ASP A 227 1.86 -17.60 -7.70
N GLY A 228 2.87 -18.11 -6.98
CA GLY A 228 2.72 -18.84 -5.73
C GLY A 228 2.55 -17.93 -4.51
N ILE A 229 2.59 -18.54 -3.33
CA ILE A 229 2.47 -17.85 -2.04
C ILE A 229 3.41 -18.50 -1.03
N ALA A 230 4.11 -17.70 -0.22
CA ALA A 230 5.03 -18.18 0.79
C ALA A 230 4.91 -17.40 2.10
N TRP A 231 5.17 -18.11 3.20
CA TRP A 231 5.20 -17.57 4.54
C TRP A 231 6.19 -18.36 5.39
N ASN A 232 7.14 -17.67 6.00
CA ASN A 232 8.06 -18.23 6.98
C ASN A 232 8.81 -19.49 6.48
N GLU A 233 9.34 -19.44 5.25
CA GLU A 233 10.17 -20.52 4.73
C GLU A 233 11.59 -20.39 5.29
N GLY A 234 11.96 -21.27 6.22
CA GLY A 234 13.27 -21.22 6.87
C GLY A 234 14.43 -21.70 5.98
N TYR A 235 15.67 -21.55 6.47
CA TYR A 235 16.90 -22.01 5.80
C TYR A 235 16.83 -23.43 5.21
N ALA A 236 16.13 -24.37 5.85
CA ALA A 236 15.98 -25.74 5.34
C ALA A 236 15.20 -25.83 4.01
N ALA A 237 14.31 -24.86 3.74
CA ALA A 237 13.57 -24.74 2.51
C ALA A 237 14.28 -23.84 1.48
N THR A 238 14.86 -22.72 1.94
CA THR A 238 15.42 -21.68 1.06
C THR A 238 16.90 -21.86 0.74
N GLY A 239 17.65 -22.53 1.62
CA GLY A 239 19.12 -22.63 1.55
C GLY A 239 19.86 -21.32 1.85
N ALA A 240 19.16 -20.30 2.33
CA ALA A 240 19.69 -18.96 2.62
C ALA A 240 19.00 -18.34 3.85
N ASP A 241 19.60 -17.30 4.41
CA ASP A 241 19.00 -16.52 5.50
C ASP A 241 17.99 -15.50 4.93
N ASP A 242 16.82 -16.01 4.54
CA ASP A 242 15.71 -15.24 3.94
C ASP A 242 14.54 -15.04 4.91
N ASP A 243 14.63 -15.57 6.14
CA ASP A 243 13.57 -15.54 7.17
C ASP A 243 13.09 -14.11 7.48
N TRP A 244 14.01 -13.14 7.34
CA TRP A 244 13.74 -11.72 7.53
C TRP A 244 12.64 -11.21 6.61
N ARG A 245 12.49 -11.75 5.39
CA ARG A 245 11.49 -11.31 4.40
C ARG A 245 10.05 -11.50 4.88
N TRP A 246 9.84 -12.44 5.80
CA TRP A 246 8.52 -12.77 6.34
C TRP A 246 8.35 -12.30 7.78
N THR A 247 9.26 -12.67 8.67
CA THR A 247 9.00 -12.64 10.12
C THR A 247 9.64 -11.47 10.86
N GLU A 248 10.57 -10.75 10.23
CA GLU A 248 11.15 -9.55 10.84
C GLU A 248 10.08 -8.46 11.00
N GLN A 249 10.11 -7.74 12.11
CA GLN A 249 9.26 -6.58 12.34
C GLN A 249 9.89 -5.33 11.75
N TRP A 250 9.07 -4.50 11.13
CA TRP A 250 9.50 -3.20 10.62
C TRP A 250 8.47 -2.12 10.97
N LEU A 251 8.97 -0.98 11.47
CA LEU A 251 8.13 0.10 12.03
C LEU A 251 7.01 0.61 11.10
N PRO A 252 7.21 0.73 9.78
CA PRO A 252 6.14 1.12 8.85
C PRO A 252 4.90 0.24 8.91
N HIS A 253 5.03 -1.07 9.16
CA HIS A 253 3.86 -1.95 9.28
C HIS A 253 2.96 -1.51 10.44
N ALA A 254 3.55 -1.36 11.62
CA ALA A 254 2.83 -0.93 12.81
C ALA A 254 2.32 0.53 12.69
N ALA A 255 3.12 1.43 12.11
CA ALA A 255 2.73 2.82 11.92
C ALA A 255 1.53 2.97 10.97
N TRP A 256 1.56 2.30 9.81
CA TRP A 256 0.45 2.31 8.87
C TRP A 256 -0.79 1.63 9.43
N TYR A 257 -0.63 0.50 10.12
CA TYR A 257 -1.75 -0.20 10.73
C TYR A 257 -2.42 0.68 11.80
N LEU A 258 -1.63 1.28 12.69
CA LEU A 258 -2.12 2.20 13.71
C LEU A 258 -2.88 3.37 13.08
N TYR A 259 -2.34 3.96 12.02
CA TYR A 259 -3.00 5.03 11.30
C TYR A 259 -4.33 4.56 10.69
N ALA A 260 -4.33 3.43 9.98
CA ALA A 260 -5.53 2.87 9.35
C ALA A 260 -6.65 2.60 10.37
N VAL A 261 -6.34 2.01 11.53
CA VAL A 261 -7.35 1.71 12.56
C VAL A 261 -7.85 2.95 13.32
N SER A 262 -7.08 4.03 13.32
CA SER A 262 -7.48 5.31 13.94
C SER A 262 -8.45 6.13 13.09
N LEU A 263 -8.59 5.79 11.80
CA LEU A 263 -9.47 6.50 10.87
C LEU A 263 -10.94 6.03 10.97
N PRO A 264 -11.91 6.90 10.62
CA PRO A 264 -13.32 6.55 10.56
C PRO A 264 -13.57 5.34 9.65
N HIS A 265 -14.55 4.53 10.02
CA HIS A 265 -14.96 3.32 9.33
C HIS A 265 -16.40 2.92 9.72
#